data_AF-A0AAX2RPG4-F1
#
_entry.id   AF-A0AAX2RPG4-F1
#
_cell.length_a   1.000
_cell.length_b   1.000
_cell.length_c   1.000
_cell.angle_alpha   90.00
_cell.angle_beta   90.00
_cell.angle_gamma   90.00
#
_symmetry.space_group_name_H-M   'P 1'
#
loop_
_entity.id
_entity.type
_entity.pdbx_description
1 polymer ?
#
loop_
_entity_poly.entity_id
_entity_poly.type
_entity_poly.pdbx_seq_one_letter_code
_entity_poly.pdbx_strand_id
1 'polypeptide(L)'
;MTISRITGFLVAALLTFGIGGTHAATCGDTPSSIRCPDTPDLPDDIVAQLPAGYEALDAASGRLTDSPRIGYVVVAHQPDDSMRNASPRPLMIFLPGTDGHYRLAARNDTVIMKADEGGMGDPYLDGVAENALTIEPRTFTVEQGVFAGPSHWRDRVTFRYDAAHRTWVFHREVMRNWRLNDDPNGDALKADPVRVTRADAAKAVTFEAWRPGYWCDSAERRGTDPACSKQH
;
A
#
# COMPACT_ATOMS: atom_id res chain seq x y z
N MET A 1 -2.84 -87.85 5.75
CA MET A 1 -2.64 -86.92 6.88
C MET A 1 -1.39 -86.10 6.60
N THR A 2 -1.58 -84.90 6.07
CA THR A 2 -0.53 -83.92 5.84
C THR A 2 -1.22 -82.56 5.76
N ILE A 3 -0.98 -81.74 6.78
CA ILE A 3 -1.58 -80.42 7.00
C ILE A 3 -0.67 -79.40 6.31
N SER A 4 -1.21 -78.64 5.35
CA SER A 4 -0.51 -77.52 4.72
C SER A 4 -0.96 -76.20 5.37
N ARG A 5 -0.01 -75.49 5.97
CA ARG A 5 -0.19 -74.19 6.64
C ARG A 5 -0.13 -73.06 5.62
N ILE A 6 -1.12 -72.19 5.64
CA ILE A 6 -1.17 -70.95 4.85
C ILE A 6 -0.45 -69.85 5.64
N THR A 7 0.61 -69.32 5.06
CA THR A 7 1.45 -68.24 5.60
C THR A 7 0.76 -66.89 5.37
N GLY A 8 0.52 -66.14 6.44
CA GLY A 8 -0.03 -64.79 6.40
C GLY A 8 1.00 -63.76 5.92
N PHE A 9 0.55 -62.84 5.08
CA PHE A 9 1.28 -61.61 4.73
C PHE A 9 0.79 -60.48 5.65
N LEU A 10 1.68 -59.99 6.52
CA LEU A 10 1.53 -58.73 7.26
C LEU A 10 2.23 -57.63 6.45
N VAL A 11 1.45 -56.68 5.95
CA VAL A 11 1.96 -55.45 5.32
C VAL A 11 2.22 -54.44 6.42
N ALA A 12 3.51 -54.14 6.67
CA ALA A 12 3.93 -53.06 7.55
C ALA A 12 3.94 -51.74 6.76
N ALA A 13 3.00 -50.84 7.06
CA ALA A 13 3.02 -49.47 6.56
C ALA A 13 3.90 -48.61 7.48
N LEU A 14 5.07 -48.22 6.98
CA LEU A 14 5.94 -47.20 7.57
C LEU A 14 5.29 -45.82 7.40
N LEU A 15 4.79 -45.23 8.49
CA LEU A 15 4.46 -43.81 8.55
C LEU A 15 5.75 -43.02 8.75
N THR A 16 6.30 -42.50 7.66
CA THR A 16 7.33 -41.46 7.69
C THR A 16 6.70 -40.12 8.08
N PHE A 17 7.25 -39.51 9.12
CA PHE A 17 7.00 -38.13 9.51
C PHE A 17 7.39 -37.19 8.35
N GLY A 18 6.38 -36.58 7.72
CA GLY A 18 6.55 -35.42 6.86
C GLY A 18 6.26 -34.15 7.66
N ILE A 19 7.31 -33.46 8.09
CA ILE A 19 7.22 -32.08 8.59
C ILE A 19 6.92 -31.21 7.36
N GLY A 20 5.65 -30.92 7.14
CA GLY A 20 5.17 -30.14 6.00
C GLY A 20 4.81 -28.72 6.41
N GLY A 21 5.63 -27.77 5.96
CA GLY A 21 5.27 -26.42 5.56
C GLY A 21 4.43 -25.56 6.51
N THR A 22 5.04 -24.51 7.03
CA THR A 22 4.33 -23.27 7.36
C THR A 22 3.57 -22.79 6.12
N HIS A 23 2.30 -23.14 6.02
CA HIS A 23 1.39 -22.55 5.05
C HIS A 23 1.26 -21.07 5.38
N ALA A 24 1.66 -20.21 4.46
CA ALA A 24 1.23 -18.83 4.44
C ALA A 24 -0.30 -18.84 4.47
N ALA A 25 -0.90 -18.28 5.52
CA ALA A 25 -2.33 -18.11 5.61
C ALA A 25 -2.73 -17.12 4.51
N THR A 26 -3.31 -17.61 3.43
CA THR A 26 -4.01 -16.78 2.46
C THR A 26 -5.25 -16.21 3.15
N CYS A 27 -5.64 -14.98 2.82
CA CYS A 27 -6.74 -14.24 3.44
C CYS A 27 -8.15 -14.89 3.34
N GLY A 28 -8.25 -16.16 2.94
CA GLY A 28 -9.49 -16.90 2.71
C GLY A 28 -10.32 -17.21 3.95
N ASP A 29 -9.80 -16.99 5.17
CA ASP A 29 -10.49 -17.34 6.41
C ASP A 29 -11.22 -16.16 7.09
N THR A 30 -11.30 -14.98 6.46
CA THR A 30 -12.00 -13.80 7.02
C THR A 30 -13.41 -13.65 6.43
N PRO A 31 -14.46 -13.41 7.25
CA PRO A 31 -15.84 -13.28 6.76
C PRO A 31 -16.00 -12.16 5.71
N SER A 32 -16.92 -12.42 4.78
CA SER A 32 -17.09 -11.81 3.45
C SER A 32 -17.44 -10.31 3.36
N SER A 33 -17.22 -9.52 4.42
CA SER A 33 -17.46 -8.07 4.41
C SER A 33 -16.22 -7.22 4.13
N ILE A 34 -15.03 -7.81 4.06
CA ILE A 34 -13.79 -7.13 3.65
C ILE A 34 -13.21 -7.93 2.49
N ARG A 35 -13.59 -7.59 1.25
CA ARG A 35 -12.81 -8.05 0.09
C ARG A 35 -11.49 -7.29 0.15
N CYS A 36 -10.41 -7.96 0.51
CA CYS A 36 -9.12 -7.53 0.00
C CYS A 36 -9.25 -7.45 -1.54
N PRO A 37 -8.74 -6.40 -2.20
CA PRO A 37 -8.63 -6.43 -3.65
C PRO A 37 -7.95 -7.74 -4.07
N ASP A 38 -8.39 -8.33 -5.18
CA ASP A 38 -7.70 -9.49 -5.76
C ASP A 38 -6.21 -9.15 -5.83
N THR A 39 -5.34 -10.02 -5.31
CA THR A 39 -3.89 -9.76 -5.32
C THR A 39 -3.50 -9.43 -6.76
N PRO A 40 -2.93 -8.25 -7.03
CA PRO A 40 -2.69 -7.83 -8.40
C PRO A 40 -1.78 -8.85 -9.08
N ASP A 41 -2.12 -9.29 -10.30
CA ASP A 41 -1.26 -10.16 -11.11
C ASP A 41 -0.01 -9.38 -11.52
N LEU A 42 0.99 -9.41 -10.64
CA LEU A 42 2.26 -8.70 -10.77
C LEU A 42 3.30 -9.59 -11.43
N PRO A 43 4.16 -9.03 -12.31
CA PRO A 43 5.37 -9.71 -12.76
C PRO A 43 6.20 -10.30 -11.61
N ASP A 44 6.67 -11.54 -11.76
CA ASP A 44 7.44 -12.27 -10.74
C ASP A 44 8.68 -11.49 -10.26
N ASP A 45 9.31 -10.73 -11.15
CA ASP A 45 10.48 -9.91 -10.82
C ASP A 45 10.12 -8.71 -9.93
N ILE A 46 8.91 -8.17 -10.01
CA ILE A 46 8.38 -7.19 -9.06
C ILE A 46 8.15 -7.87 -7.70
N VAL A 47 7.48 -9.02 -7.69
CA VAL A 47 7.19 -9.77 -6.44
C VAL A 47 8.48 -10.11 -5.70
N ALA A 48 9.53 -10.54 -6.42
CA ALA A 48 10.83 -10.88 -5.85
C ALA A 48 11.58 -9.67 -5.25
N GLN A 49 11.18 -8.44 -5.57
CA GLN A 49 11.77 -7.20 -5.06
C GLN A 49 10.94 -6.55 -3.94
N LEU A 50 9.79 -7.12 -3.57
CA LEU A 50 9.05 -6.68 -2.39
C LEU A 50 9.90 -6.89 -1.13
N PRO A 51 9.72 -6.06 -0.07
CA PRO A 51 10.44 -6.27 1.18
C PRO A 51 10.17 -7.68 1.74
N ALA A 52 11.15 -8.26 2.42
CA ALA A 52 10.99 -9.59 3.00
C ALA A 52 9.79 -9.62 3.96
N GLY A 53 8.89 -10.60 3.78
CA GLY A 53 7.67 -10.74 4.58
C GLY A 53 6.53 -9.81 4.17
N TYR A 54 6.66 -9.06 3.08
CA TYR A 54 5.60 -8.24 2.52
C TYR A 54 4.96 -8.89 1.30
N GLU A 55 3.70 -8.57 1.07
CA GLU A 55 2.95 -8.87 -0.15
C GLU A 55 2.36 -7.60 -0.77
N ALA A 56 1.88 -7.69 -2.01
CA ALA A 56 1.28 -6.56 -2.69
C ALA A 56 -0.17 -6.35 -2.19
N LEU A 57 -0.44 -5.15 -1.66
CA LEU A 57 -1.77 -4.72 -1.26
C LEU A 57 -2.58 -4.22 -2.45
N ASP A 58 -1.93 -3.45 -3.32
CA ASP A 58 -2.55 -2.82 -4.49
C ASP A 58 -1.46 -2.51 -5.52
N ALA A 59 -1.83 -2.43 -6.79
CA ALA A 59 -0.95 -2.02 -7.85
C ALA A 59 -1.70 -1.37 -9.00
N ALA A 60 -1.09 -0.32 -9.55
CA ALA A 60 -1.51 0.28 -10.81
C ALA A 60 -0.36 0.19 -11.82
N SER A 61 -0.71 0.04 -13.10
CA SER A 61 0.26 0.08 -14.19
C SER A 61 -0.05 1.21 -15.16
N GLY A 62 1.00 1.79 -15.75
CA GLY A 62 0.83 2.81 -16.76
C GLY A 62 2.14 3.48 -17.18
N ARG A 63 2.02 4.51 -18.01
CA ARG A 63 3.19 5.25 -18.48
C ARG A 63 3.65 6.24 -17.40
N LEU A 64 4.68 5.86 -16.66
CA LEU A 64 5.23 6.64 -15.54
C LEU A 64 6.35 7.61 -15.93
N THR A 65 6.91 7.50 -17.14
CA THR A 65 8.00 8.36 -17.65
C THR A 65 7.69 8.85 -19.08
N ASP A 66 8.65 9.49 -19.74
CA ASP A 66 8.54 9.83 -21.17
C ASP A 66 8.73 8.60 -22.09
N SER A 67 9.21 7.48 -21.54
CA SER A 67 9.27 6.21 -22.26
C SER A 67 7.85 5.66 -22.50
N PRO A 68 7.55 5.02 -23.65
CA PRO A 68 6.28 4.34 -23.85
C PRO A 68 6.14 3.06 -23.03
N ARG A 69 7.22 2.62 -22.36
CA ARG A 69 7.20 1.40 -21.54
C ARG A 69 6.35 1.59 -20.29
N ILE A 70 5.53 0.58 -20.00
CA ILE A 70 4.62 0.55 -18.85
C ILE A 70 5.44 0.24 -17.59
N GLY A 71 5.29 1.08 -16.57
CA GLY A 71 5.79 0.82 -15.23
C GLY A 71 4.65 0.48 -14.27
N TYR A 72 5.01 0.08 -13.06
CA TYR A 72 4.07 -0.22 -11.99
C TYR A 72 4.31 0.70 -10.81
N VAL A 73 3.24 1.10 -10.15
CA VAL A 73 3.28 1.61 -8.78
C VAL A 73 2.62 0.56 -7.91
N VAL A 74 3.29 0.13 -6.85
CA VAL A 74 2.87 -0.99 -6.00
C VAL A 74 2.85 -0.54 -4.55
N VAL A 75 1.74 -0.78 -3.87
CA VAL A 75 1.62 -0.68 -2.42
C VAL A 75 1.88 -2.06 -1.84
N ALA A 76 2.76 -2.15 -0.84
CA ALA A 76 3.03 -3.38 -0.14
C ALA A 76 2.58 -3.30 1.33
N HIS A 77 2.24 -4.45 1.92
CA HIS A 77 1.90 -4.57 3.34
C HIS A 77 2.40 -5.90 3.91
N GLN A 78 2.44 -6.02 5.25
CA GLN A 78 2.61 -7.32 5.90
C GLN A 78 1.26 -8.07 5.92
N PRO A 79 1.25 -9.41 5.81
CA PRO A 79 0.01 -10.19 5.78
C PRO A 79 -0.91 -10.01 7.00
N ASP A 80 -0.35 -9.67 8.16
CA ASP A 80 -1.08 -9.41 9.40
C ASP A 80 -1.37 -7.92 9.66
N ASP A 81 -1.13 -7.07 8.65
CA ASP A 81 -1.41 -5.64 8.69
C ASP A 81 -2.91 -5.39 8.91
N SER A 82 -3.22 -4.71 9.99
CA SER A 82 -4.60 -4.38 10.37
C SER A 82 -4.64 -3.19 11.30
N MET A 83 -5.83 -2.64 11.56
CA MET A 83 -5.97 -1.56 12.53
C MET A 83 -5.49 -1.90 13.96
N ARG A 84 -5.42 -3.20 14.31
CA ARG A 84 -4.90 -3.64 15.62
C ARG A 84 -3.40 -3.92 15.60
N ASN A 85 -2.85 -4.19 14.42
CA ASN A 85 -1.47 -4.58 14.21
C ASN A 85 -0.95 -3.85 12.96
N ALA A 86 -0.85 -2.54 13.08
CA ALA A 86 -0.57 -1.69 11.94
C ALA A 86 0.93 -1.68 11.60
N SER A 87 1.24 -1.98 10.36
CA SER A 87 2.59 -2.03 9.81
C SER A 87 2.82 -0.90 8.80
N PRO A 88 4.09 -0.48 8.56
CA PRO A 88 4.40 0.45 7.47
C PRO A 88 3.97 -0.12 6.12
N ARG A 89 3.49 0.74 5.22
CA ARG A 89 3.04 0.37 3.86
C ARG A 89 3.92 1.04 2.79
N PRO A 90 4.98 0.36 2.31
CA PRO A 90 5.85 0.90 1.28
C PRO A 90 5.10 1.14 -0.03
N LEU A 91 5.29 2.32 -0.60
CA LEU A 91 4.90 2.64 -1.98
C LEU A 91 6.14 2.58 -2.87
N MET A 92 6.09 1.75 -3.90
CA MET A 92 7.24 1.44 -4.74
C MET A 92 6.92 1.68 -6.21
N ILE A 93 7.88 2.22 -6.94
CA ILE A 93 7.79 2.44 -8.38
C ILE A 93 8.72 1.48 -9.07
N PHE A 94 8.20 0.69 -10.01
CA PHE A 94 8.96 -0.26 -10.82
C PHE A 94 8.94 0.18 -12.29
N LEU A 95 10.11 0.17 -12.93
CA LEU A 95 10.25 0.43 -14.35
C LEU A 95 10.86 -0.78 -15.07
N PRO A 96 10.43 -1.08 -16.30
CA PRO A 96 11.04 -2.12 -17.10
C PRO A 96 12.38 -1.65 -17.64
N GLY A 97 13.39 -2.49 -17.48
CA GLY A 97 14.70 -2.33 -18.10
C GLY A 97 14.66 -2.57 -19.61
N THR A 98 15.81 -2.35 -20.25
CA THR A 98 15.98 -2.66 -21.68
C THR A 98 15.93 -4.16 -21.96
N ASP A 99 16.24 -4.98 -20.96
CA ASP A 99 16.16 -6.44 -20.96
C ASP A 99 14.75 -6.99 -20.71
N GLY A 100 13.77 -6.12 -20.46
CA GLY A 100 12.39 -6.52 -20.19
C GLY A 100 12.10 -6.81 -18.72
N HIS A 101 13.11 -6.82 -17.84
CA HIS A 101 12.93 -7.05 -16.41
C HIS A 101 12.60 -5.76 -15.66
N TYR A 102 11.61 -5.82 -14.76
CA TYR A 102 11.27 -4.72 -13.86
C TYR A 102 12.32 -4.55 -12.77
N ARG A 103 12.60 -3.29 -12.42
CA ARG A 103 13.51 -2.91 -11.35
C ARG A 103 12.87 -1.83 -10.49
N LEU A 104 13.11 -1.90 -9.18
CA LEU A 104 12.74 -0.85 -8.26
C LEU A 104 13.45 0.45 -8.66
N ALA A 105 12.66 1.46 -9.02
CA ALA A 105 13.13 2.78 -9.42
C ALA A 105 13.09 3.78 -8.25
N ALA A 106 12.08 3.69 -7.39
CA ALA A 106 11.94 4.55 -6.22
C ALA A 106 11.03 3.90 -5.16
N ARG A 107 11.21 4.29 -3.89
CA ARG A 107 10.41 3.82 -2.75
C ARG A 107 10.12 4.96 -1.77
N ASN A 108 8.92 5.01 -1.22
CA ASN A 108 8.56 5.87 -0.10
C ASN A 108 7.72 5.08 0.92
N ASP A 109 8.10 5.15 2.20
CA ASP A 109 7.46 4.40 3.30
C ASP A 109 6.44 5.23 4.11
N THR A 110 6.04 6.38 3.60
CA THR A 110 5.28 7.41 4.34
C THR A 110 4.09 7.99 3.57
N VAL A 111 4.00 7.73 2.25
CA VAL A 111 2.87 8.17 1.43
C VAL A 111 1.61 7.41 1.77
N ILE A 112 1.71 6.10 2.03
CA ILE A 112 0.57 5.27 2.38
C ILE A 112 0.45 5.26 3.90
N MET A 113 -0.60 5.89 4.41
CA MET A 113 -0.99 5.75 5.81
C MET A 113 -1.16 4.30 6.22
N LYS A 114 -0.68 3.96 7.42
CA LYS A 114 -0.91 2.66 8.05
C LYS A 114 -2.40 2.46 8.35
N ALA A 115 -2.78 1.20 8.58
CA ALA A 115 -4.16 0.84 8.90
C ALA A 115 -4.75 1.63 10.08
N ASP A 116 -3.96 1.93 11.11
CA ASP A 116 -4.40 2.60 12.34
C ASP A 116 -4.44 4.15 12.25
N GLU A 117 -3.94 4.74 11.17
CA GLU A 117 -3.82 6.20 11.05
C GLU A 117 -5.12 6.88 10.58
N GLY A 118 -6.17 6.11 10.23
CA GLY A 118 -7.48 6.63 9.83
C GLY A 118 -8.48 6.90 10.98
N GLY A 119 -8.13 6.48 12.21
CA GLY A 119 -9.00 6.63 13.38
C GLY A 119 -9.98 5.47 13.56
N MET A 120 -11.11 5.45 12.85
CA MET A 120 -12.13 4.39 12.97
C MET A 120 -12.19 3.41 11.79
N GLY A 121 -11.35 3.60 10.80
CA GLY A 121 -11.26 2.75 9.62
C GLY A 121 -9.87 2.83 9.02
N ASP A 122 -9.58 1.85 8.16
CA ASP A 122 -8.36 1.81 7.38
C ASP A 122 -8.40 2.92 6.31
N PRO A 123 -7.48 3.90 6.35
CA PRO A 123 -7.54 5.03 5.43
C PRO A 123 -7.28 4.64 3.97
N TYR A 124 -6.67 3.49 3.69
CA TYR A 124 -6.42 3.03 2.33
C TYR A 124 -7.56 2.12 1.84
N LEU A 125 -8.03 1.19 2.69
CA LEU A 125 -8.98 0.15 2.30
C LEU A 125 -10.45 0.53 2.50
N ASP A 126 -10.80 1.29 3.54
CA ASP A 126 -12.22 1.46 3.90
C ASP A 126 -12.87 2.69 3.26
N GLY A 127 -12.09 3.72 2.89
CA GLY A 127 -12.66 4.99 2.44
C GLY A 127 -12.71 5.21 0.92
N VAL A 128 -11.79 4.62 0.16
CA VAL A 128 -11.49 5.04 -1.23
C VAL A 128 -11.00 3.91 -2.13
N ALA A 129 -11.14 2.64 -1.71
CA ALA A 129 -10.47 1.48 -2.30
C ALA A 129 -10.59 1.33 -3.82
N GLU A 130 -11.74 1.67 -4.43
CA GLU A 130 -11.91 1.49 -5.88
C GLU A 130 -11.03 2.42 -6.74
N ASN A 131 -10.43 3.46 -6.16
CA ASN A 131 -9.52 4.39 -6.87
C ASN A 131 -8.36 4.88 -5.98
N ALA A 132 -7.93 4.06 -5.01
CA ALA A 132 -6.91 4.44 -4.04
C ALA A 132 -5.54 4.69 -4.71
N LEU A 133 -5.24 3.99 -5.80
CA LEU A 133 -4.04 4.22 -6.61
C LEU A 133 -4.40 4.36 -8.09
N THR A 134 -4.07 5.51 -8.68
CA THR A 134 -4.35 5.80 -10.09
C THR A 134 -3.10 6.28 -10.82
N ILE A 135 -2.94 5.87 -12.08
CA ILE A 135 -1.85 6.31 -12.95
C ILE A 135 -2.44 7.03 -14.16
N GLU A 136 -1.91 8.22 -14.41
CA GLU A 136 -2.08 8.98 -15.63
C GLU A 136 -0.70 9.14 -16.31
N PRO A 137 -0.61 9.55 -17.58
CA PRO A 137 0.69 9.74 -18.22
C PRO A 137 1.62 10.65 -17.42
N ARG A 138 2.76 10.11 -16.98
CA ARG A 138 3.80 10.77 -16.18
C ARG A 138 3.37 11.17 -14.78
N THR A 139 2.22 10.70 -14.29
CA THR A 139 1.71 11.05 -12.96
C THR A 139 1.08 9.84 -12.30
N PHE A 140 1.18 9.76 -10.99
CA PHE A 140 0.37 8.83 -10.22
C PHE A 140 -0.20 9.55 -9.02
N THR A 141 -1.35 9.08 -8.56
CA THR A 141 -2.07 9.67 -7.44
C THR A 141 -2.45 8.57 -6.47
N VAL A 142 -2.17 8.84 -5.20
CA VAL A 142 -2.67 8.08 -4.06
C VAL A 142 -3.84 8.84 -3.47
N GLU A 143 -4.94 8.15 -3.25
CA GLU A 143 -6.10 8.63 -2.52
C GLU A 143 -6.28 7.78 -1.26
N GLN A 144 -6.53 8.45 -0.13
CA GLN A 144 -6.75 7.83 1.17
C GLN A 144 -7.88 8.58 1.88
N GLY A 145 -8.61 7.95 2.78
CA GLY A 145 -9.70 8.60 3.52
C GLY A 145 -10.43 7.66 4.44
N VAL A 146 -11.20 8.25 5.36
CA VAL A 146 -12.14 7.53 6.22
C VAL A 146 -13.48 8.28 6.16
N PHE A 147 -14.56 7.53 6.03
CA PHE A 147 -15.94 8.04 6.00
C PHE A 147 -16.80 7.30 7.04
N ALA A 148 -16.40 7.35 8.30
CA ALA A 148 -17.04 6.62 9.40
C ALA A 148 -17.05 7.43 10.69
N GLY A 149 -18.14 7.33 11.47
CA GLY A 149 -18.29 7.98 12.78
C GLY A 149 -18.06 9.50 12.74
N PRO A 150 -17.38 10.13 13.71
CA PRO A 150 -16.97 11.54 13.60
C PRO A 150 -15.93 11.85 12.51
N SER A 151 -15.30 10.87 11.86
CA SER A 151 -14.20 11.09 10.92
C SER A 151 -14.65 10.97 9.47
N HIS A 152 -14.70 12.10 8.77
CA HIS A 152 -14.99 12.14 7.34
C HIS A 152 -13.96 13.00 6.64
N TRP A 153 -13.00 12.37 5.99
CA TRP A 153 -11.95 13.07 5.29
C TRP A 153 -11.41 12.26 4.13
N ARG A 154 -10.77 12.97 3.21
CA ARG A 154 -10.06 12.40 2.08
C ARG A 154 -8.80 13.20 1.80
N ASP A 155 -7.69 12.50 1.68
CA ASP A 155 -6.43 12.99 1.17
C ASP A 155 -6.17 12.47 -0.25
N ARG A 156 -5.58 13.30 -1.09
CA ARG A 156 -5.18 12.92 -2.44
C ARG A 156 -3.83 13.53 -2.77
N VAL A 157 -2.80 12.70 -2.85
CA VAL A 157 -1.42 13.09 -3.12
C VAL A 157 -1.04 12.67 -4.53
N THR A 158 -0.66 13.63 -5.37
CA THR A 158 -0.21 13.38 -6.75
C THR A 158 1.29 13.62 -6.86
N PHE A 159 1.97 12.70 -7.52
CA PHE A 159 3.36 12.81 -7.92
C PHE A 159 3.46 12.87 -9.45
N ARG A 160 4.49 13.56 -9.95
CA ARG A 160 4.75 13.73 -11.38
C ARG A 160 6.19 13.41 -11.71
N TYR A 161 6.42 12.75 -12.84
CA TYR A 161 7.74 12.53 -13.40
C TYR A 161 8.36 13.83 -13.89
N ASP A 162 9.51 14.14 -13.31
CA ASP A 162 10.39 15.20 -13.72
C ASP A 162 11.49 14.66 -14.63
N ALA A 163 11.44 15.06 -15.91
CA ALA A 163 12.33 14.54 -16.93
C ALA A 163 13.77 15.04 -16.79
N ALA A 164 13.96 16.25 -16.22
CA ALA A 164 15.27 16.86 -16.04
C ALA A 164 16.10 16.07 -15.02
N HIS A 165 15.48 15.67 -13.91
CA HIS A 165 16.14 14.92 -12.84
C HIS A 165 15.87 13.41 -12.89
N ARG A 166 15.03 12.94 -13.84
CA ARG A 166 14.67 11.53 -14.04
C ARG A 166 14.12 10.86 -12.78
N THR A 167 13.27 11.58 -12.05
CA THR A 167 12.63 11.10 -10.82
C THR A 167 11.18 11.58 -10.75
N TRP A 168 10.42 11.08 -9.79
CA TRP A 168 9.09 11.58 -9.48
C TRP A 168 9.19 12.62 -8.36
N VAL A 169 8.48 13.72 -8.52
CA VAL A 169 8.43 14.80 -7.54
C VAL A 169 7.00 15.02 -7.11
N PHE A 170 6.83 15.48 -5.88
CA PHE A 170 5.54 15.96 -5.38
C PHE A 170 4.96 16.98 -6.35
N HIS A 171 3.68 16.82 -6.70
CA HIS A 171 2.97 17.76 -7.56
C HIS A 171 1.93 18.56 -6.77
N ARG A 172 1.06 17.86 -6.04
CA ARG A 172 0.02 18.47 -5.20
C ARG A 172 -0.56 17.48 -4.19
N GLU A 173 -1.13 18.03 -3.13
CA GLU A 173 -1.95 17.33 -2.13
C GLU A 173 -3.29 18.07 -2.04
N VAL A 174 -4.40 17.33 -2.02
CA VAL A 174 -5.75 17.89 -1.88
C VAL A 174 -6.45 17.19 -0.72
N MET A 175 -6.56 17.90 0.40
CA MET A 175 -7.26 17.43 1.59
C MET A 175 -8.68 18.00 1.64
N ARG A 176 -9.66 17.12 1.85
CA ARG A 176 -11.06 17.48 2.07
C ARG A 176 -11.52 16.87 3.38
N ASN A 177 -12.14 17.70 4.21
CA ASN A 177 -12.80 17.27 5.43
C ASN A 177 -14.29 17.54 5.32
N TRP A 178 -15.07 16.70 6.00
CA TRP A 178 -16.48 16.91 6.24
C TRP A 178 -16.72 16.77 7.74
N ARG A 179 -17.67 17.56 8.23
CA ARG A 179 -18.16 17.49 9.61
C ARG A 179 -19.64 17.15 9.60
N LEU A 180 -20.12 16.62 10.72
CA LEU A 180 -21.56 16.45 10.92
C LEU A 180 -22.25 17.81 10.77
N ASN A 181 -23.42 17.78 10.14
CA ASN A 181 -24.23 18.97 9.98
C ASN A 181 -25.23 19.07 11.13
N ASP A 182 -25.20 20.18 11.87
CA ASP A 182 -26.11 20.43 12.98
C ASP A 182 -27.50 20.92 12.51
N ASP A 183 -27.67 21.21 11.22
CA ASP A 183 -28.97 21.55 10.63
C ASP A 183 -29.83 20.28 10.48
N PRO A 184 -30.97 20.17 11.20
CA PRO A 184 -31.84 19.00 11.13
C PRO A 184 -32.49 18.78 9.75
N ASN A 185 -32.46 19.78 8.87
CA ASN A 185 -33.00 19.70 7.51
C ASN A 185 -31.92 19.70 6.42
N GLY A 186 -30.63 19.74 6.80
CA GLY A 186 -29.52 19.74 5.86
C GLY A 186 -29.00 18.35 5.52
N ASP A 187 -28.05 18.28 4.58
CA ASP A 187 -27.30 17.04 4.33
C ASP A 187 -26.61 16.56 5.62
N ALA A 188 -26.47 15.24 5.81
CA ALA A 188 -25.86 14.67 7.02
C ALA A 188 -24.43 15.19 7.29
N LEU A 189 -23.69 15.48 6.21
CA LEU A 189 -22.32 15.99 6.26
C LEU A 189 -22.22 17.34 5.56
N LYS A 190 -21.52 18.25 6.21
CA LYS A 190 -21.14 19.55 5.65
C LYS A 190 -19.65 19.54 5.32
N ALA A 191 -19.32 19.83 4.06
CA ALA A 191 -17.93 19.94 3.62
C ALA A 191 -17.25 21.19 4.20
N ASP A 192 -16.03 21.02 4.70
CA ASP A 192 -15.13 22.13 5.01
C ASP A 192 -14.47 22.69 3.74
N PRO A 193 -13.88 23.90 3.80
CA PRO A 193 -13.06 24.42 2.70
C PRO A 193 -11.95 23.43 2.32
N VAL A 194 -11.75 23.26 1.02
CA VAL A 194 -10.72 22.36 0.48
C VAL A 194 -9.33 22.94 0.76
N ARG A 195 -8.44 22.15 1.37
CA ARG A 195 -7.02 22.51 1.54
C ARG A 195 -6.23 21.94 0.37
N VAL A 196 -5.45 22.79 -0.30
CA VAL A 196 -4.60 22.38 -1.43
C VAL A 196 -3.16 22.82 -1.18
N THR A 197 -2.25 21.85 -1.07
CA THR A 197 -0.80 22.07 -1.06
C THR A 197 -0.28 21.85 -2.48
N ARG A 198 0.50 22.79 -3.02
CA ARG A 198 1.12 22.66 -4.34
C ARG A 198 2.63 22.59 -4.21
N ALA A 199 3.27 21.89 -5.14
CA ALA A 199 4.72 21.87 -5.24
C ALA A 199 5.30 23.28 -5.41
N ASP A 200 6.39 23.56 -4.68
CA ASP A 200 7.23 24.74 -4.90
C ASP A 200 8.26 24.40 -5.97
N ALA A 201 8.20 25.07 -7.12
CA ALA A 201 9.12 24.84 -8.22
C ALA A 201 10.58 25.16 -7.86
N ALA A 202 10.81 26.07 -6.90
CA ALA A 202 12.15 26.39 -6.41
C ALA A 202 12.68 25.37 -5.40
N LYS A 203 11.80 24.53 -4.84
CA LYS A 203 12.12 23.55 -3.79
C LYS A 203 11.38 22.23 -4.08
N ALA A 204 11.71 21.62 -5.20
CA ALA A 204 11.11 20.34 -5.57
C ALA A 204 11.40 19.27 -4.51
N VAL A 205 10.35 18.56 -4.09
CA VAL A 205 10.44 17.44 -3.14
C VAL A 205 10.34 16.15 -3.94
N THR A 206 11.36 15.30 -3.89
CA THR A 206 11.31 14.00 -4.57
C THR A 206 10.31 13.07 -3.90
N PHE A 207 9.86 12.07 -4.64
CA PHE A 207 8.95 11.05 -4.14
C PHE A 207 9.49 10.39 -2.88
N GLU A 208 10.74 9.98 -2.83
CA GLU A 208 11.38 9.30 -1.69
C GLU A 208 11.50 10.20 -0.46
N ALA A 209 11.69 11.51 -0.68
CA ALA A 209 11.86 12.50 0.37
C ALA A 209 10.53 13.08 0.88
N TRP A 210 9.43 12.87 0.16
CA TRP A 210 8.13 13.40 0.55
C TRP A 210 7.69 12.84 1.90
N ARG A 211 7.09 13.70 2.71
CA ARG A 211 6.48 13.40 4.01
C ARG A 211 5.16 14.18 4.12
N PRO A 212 4.14 13.65 4.81
CA PRO A 212 2.92 14.41 5.06
C PRO A 212 3.21 15.63 5.93
N GLY A 213 2.38 16.67 5.83
CA GLY A 213 2.64 17.94 6.54
C GLY A 213 2.73 17.82 8.07
N TYR A 214 2.08 16.81 8.64
CA TYR A 214 2.09 16.50 10.07
C TYR A 214 3.22 15.53 10.49
N TRP A 215 4.08 15.11 9.56
CA TRP A 215 5.03 14.01 9.79
C TRP A 215 5.94 14.24 11.01
N CYS A 216 6.43 15.48 11.16
CA CYS A 216 7.34 15.87 12.24
C CYS A 216 6.62 16.36 13.51
N ASP A 217 5.30 16.23 13.59
CA ASP A 217 4.54 16.61 14.78
C ASP A 217 4.71 15.57 15.90
N SER A 218 4.97 14.30 15.55
CA SER A 218 5.21 13.26 16.53
C SER A 218 6.62 13.34 17.12
N ALA A 219 6.72 13.23 18.44
CA ALA A 219 8.01 13.27 19.14
C ALA A 219 8.94 12.11 18.75
N GLU A 220 8.36 10.94 18.46
CA GLU A 220 9.09 9.76 17.99
C GLU A 220 9.75 10.01 16.63
N ARG A 221 9.02 10.59 15.66
CA ARG A 221 9.54 10.86 14.30
C ARG A 221 10.57 11.99 14.31
N ARG A 222 10.42 13.00 15.18
CA ARG A 222 11.45 14.05 15.36
C ARG A 222 12.82 13.51 15.76
N GLY A 223 12.86 12.44 16.57
CA GLY A 223 14.11 11.85 17.05
C GLY A 223 14.76 10.88 16.06
N THR A 224 14.02 10.37 15.08
CA THR A 224 14.42 9.21 14.27
C THR A 224 14.48 9.46 12.77
N ASP A 225 13.68 10.41 12.24
CA ASP A 225 13.72 10.75 10.81
C ASP A 225 14.63 11.97 10.58
N PRO A 226 15.71 11.85 9.77
CA PRO A 226 16.56 12.97 9.41
C PRO A 226 15.79 14.16 8.81
N ALA A 227 14.67 13.92 8.12
CA ALA A 227 13.80 14.96 7.60
C ALA A 227 13.21 15.88 8.68
N CYS A 228 13.10 15.39 9.92
CA CYS A 228 12.57 16.13 11.07
C CYS A 228 13.66 16.76 11.95
N SER A 229 14.94 16.47 11.70
CA SER A 229 16.06 16.91 12.53
C SER A 229 16.57 18.33 12.23
N LYS A 230 15.86 19.10 11.39
CA LYS A 230 16.24 20.50 11.05
C LYS A 230 15.05 21.45 11.04
N GLN A 231 14.87 22.16 12.14
CA GLN A 231 14.51 23.58 12.11
C GLN A 231 15.43 24.30 13.11
N HIS A 232 16.51 24.89 12.58
CA HIS A 232 17.23 25.97 13.24
C HIS A 232 16.77 27.28 12.62
#